data_AF-A0A087E8V3-F1
#
_entry.id   AF-A0A087E8V3-F1
#
_cell.length_a   1.000
_cell.length_b   1.000
_cell.length_c   1.000
_cell.angle_alpha   90.00
_cell.angle_beta   90.00
_cell.angle_gamma   90.00
#
_symmetry.space_group_name_H-M   'P 1'
#
loop_
_entity.id
_entity.type
_entity.pdbx_description
1 polymer ?
#
loop_
_entity_poly.entity_id
_entity_poly.type
_entity_poly.pdbx_seq_one_letter_code
_entity_poly.pdbx_strand_id
1 'polypeptide(L)'
;MTSARASSQSPARHASSPRPATQTPPTPLAASAVSVPAAPTPQAPRAATYLSAPHTPAFAQRDIFAPAQADAPTQPIARDPSDLLFYMALAMLPVDGTLLGVPLPYWTPLSPWFFLAYALSNWRYLRLTLRKYLPFFLFPVLLAVTSIYGWQTVAVHANAIALSFVSLLLGLACLASLDIAFARKRLPIRASLTVVVCTYWFAFAVGVAQFIALKLQSDATLHYFAAMMYRRYIRVRPQFLFAEPSYTGMHLFGVLLPLFWLTRDRRFAVLIPVFAAGAIAMGSGTRIIIDSAVALFLWLVSAVNFRNRKATWGFIAGSSAIAAGSLLSTILEPRLNALATRGLLAGDGSMSARIFHMLAPMWSWKHDLLHFLFGWGSGNISDAVRDGYAGARQWFDAHGGAANQEINGLVNPPTNTFTMSVYSSFITEFGIVMFALFAVMLLIHITTHRAWNRTTVCWLVLTAYLYIQFESYAFYALWLLIFAAASSRFAAAVSRNQLPVRHRHSRARH
;
A
#
# COMPACT_ATOMS: atom_id res chain seq x y z
N MET A 1 -61.12 28.12 9.10
CA MET A 1 -60.43 29.30 9.65
C MET A 1 -59.32 29.67 8.66
N THR A 2 -59.55 30.61 7.73
CA THR A 2 -59.35 32.10 7.87
C THR A 2 -57.88 32.48 8.00
N SER A 3 -57.28 33.44 7.28
CA SER A 3 -57.68 34.35 6.18
C SER A 3 -56.35 34.91 5.60
N ALA A 4 -56.01 34.83 4.31
CA ALA A 4 -56.44 35.68 3.18
C ALA A 4 -56.24 37.21 3.34
N ARG A 5 -55.31 37.78 2.54
CA ARG A 5 -55.38 39.01 1.68
C ARG A 5 -54.03 39.17 0.93
N ALA A 6 -53.92 39.29 -0.41
CA ALA A 6 -54.45 40.29 -1.37
C ALA A 6 -53.59 41.60 -1.37
N SER A 7 -53.27 42.28 -2.49
CA SER A 7 -53.77 42.20 -3.89
C SER A 7 -52.98 43.07 -4.89
N SER A 8 -52.88 42.64 -6.17
CA SER A 8 -53.02 43.45 -7.43
C SER A 8 -52.05 44.63 -7.73
N GLN A 9 -51.83 45.16 -8.96
CA GLN A 9 -52.56 45.16 -10.25
C GLN A 9 -51.61 45.14 -11.50
N SER A 10 -52.18 44.85 -12.67
CA SER A 10 -51.70 45.14 -14.06
C SER A 10 -52.65 46.24 -14.67
N PRO A 11 -52.55 46.82 -15.91
CA PRO A 11 -52.18 46.16 -17.19
C PRO A 11 -51.63 47.00 -18.40
N ALA A 12 -51.31 46.28 -19.50
CA ALA A 12 -51.62 46.53 -20.94
C ALA A 12 -51.06 47.70 -21.82
N ARG A 13 -50.42 47.26 -22.93
CA ARG A 13 -50.59 47.63 -24.37
C ARG A 13 -50.31 49.06 -24.89
N HIS A 14 -49.50 49.15 -25.95
CA HIS A 14 -50.01 49.44 -27.31
C HIS A 14 -49.02 49.05 -28.42
N ALA A 15 -49.43 49.13 -29.69
CA ALA A 15 -48.64 48.65 -30.84
C ALA A 15 -49.09 49.23 -32.20
N SER A 16 -48.15 49.60 -33.09
CA SER A 16 -48.40 49.83 -34.54
C SER A 16 -47.12 49.98 -35.40
N SER A 17 -47.22 49.63 -36.69
CA SER A 17 -46.21 49.74 -37.78
C SER A 17 -46.71 50.78 -38.83
N PRO A 18 -46.28 50.88 -40.12
CA PRO A 18 -44.98 50.67 -40.81
C PRO A 18 -44.61 51.74 -41.93
N ARG A 19 -43.34 51.73 -42.43
CA ARG A 19 -42.86 52.13 -43.82
C ARG A 19 -43.12 53.59 -44.34
N PRO A 20 -42.55 54.10 -45.49
CA PRO A 20 -42.15 53.45 -46.77
C PRO A 20 -40.74 53.86 -47.34
N ALA A 21 -40.50 53.71 -48.68
CA ALA A 21 -39.21 53.83 -49.36
C ALA A 21 -39.29 54.42 -50.82
N THR A 22 -38.19 55.02 -51.31
CA THR A 22 -37.89 55.49 -52.70
C THR A 22 -36.36 55.73 -52.81
N GLN A 23 -35.53 55.22 -53.75
CA GLN A 23 -35.44 55.26 -55.24
C GLN A 23 -34.57 56.40 -55.86
N THR A 24 -33.29 56.09 -56.21
CA THR A 24 -32.49 56.45 -57.45
C THR A 24 -32.29 57.94 -57.89
N PRO A 25 -31.34 58.36 -58.80
CA PRO A 25 -30.61 57.64 -59.88
C PRO A 25 -29.05 58.04 -60.04
N PRO A 26 -28.32 58.18 -61.20
CA PRO A 26 -27.04 57.42 -61.41
C PRO A 26 -25.80 58.06 -62.15
N THR A 27 -24.60 57.42 -62.06
CA THR A 27 -23.40 57.47 -62.99
C THR A 27 -22.65 58.82 -63.23
N PRO A 28 -21.44 58.92 -63.90
CA PRO A 28 -20.67 57.95 -64.72
C PRO A 28 -19.10 57.84 -64.56
N LEU A 29 -18.55 56.75 -65.15
CA LEU A 29 -17.27 56.52 -65.91
C LEU A 29 -15.91 57.21 -65.59
N ALA A 30 -14.88 56.36 -65.36
CA ALA A 30 -13.56 56.30 -66.04
C ALA A 30 -12.91 54.92 -65.68
N ALA A 31 -12.47 54.01 -66.57
CA ALA A 31 -11.46 54.08 -67.65
C ALA A 31 -10.08 54.54 -67.13
N SER A 32 -8.98 53.78 -67.15
CA SER A 32 -8.66 52.43 -67.67
C SER A 32 -7.53 51.82 -66.77
N ALA A 33 -6.88 50.67 -66.99
CA ALA A 33 -6.76 49.75 -68.13
C ALA A 33 -6.45 48.30 -67.66
N VAL A 34 -5.85 47.47 -68.53
CA VAL A 34 -5.41 46.09 -68.25
C VAL A 34 -3.92 45.93 -68.59
N SER A 35 -3.14 45.29 -67.71
CA SER A 35 -1.91 44.56 -68.10
C SER A 35 -1.52 43.46 -67.10
N VAL A 36 -1.39 42.25 -67.63
CA VAL A 36 -0.85 41.00 -67.05
C VAL A 36 -0.03 40.40 -68.22
N PRO A 37 1.20 39.82 -68.08
CA PRO A 37 1.64 38.92 -67.00
C PRO A 37 3.10 39.08 -66.50
N ALA A 38 3.45 38.38 -65.40
CA ALA A 38 4.68 37.59 -65.28
C ALA A 38 4.74 36.78 -63.95
N ALA A 39 5.07 35.49 -64.04
CA ALA A 39 5.68 34.70 -62.96
C ALA A 39 7.20 34.58 -63.27
N PRO A 40 8.09 34.01 -62.42
CA PRO A 40 7.86 33.31 -61.13
C PRO A 40 8.86 33.65 -59.99
N THR A 41 8.61 33.18 -58.76
CA THR A 41 9.60 32.50 -57.87
C THR A 41 8.95 32.02 -56.56
N PRO A 42 9.32 30.83 -56.02
CA PRO A 42 8.78 30.34 -54.77
C PRO A 42 9.55 30.88 -53.55
N GLN A 43 8.92 31.71 -52.72
CA GLN A 43 9.46 32.06 -51.40
C GLN A 43 9.08 31.00 -50.35
N ALA A 44 10.00 30.72 -49.43
CA ALA A 44 9.86 29.70 -48.40
C ALA A 44 8.67 29.95 -47.45
N PRO A 45 8.05 28.90 -46.88
CA PRO A 45 6.88 29.05 -46.02
C PRO A 45 7.23 29.81 -44.73
N ARG A 46 6.57 30.94 -44.51
CA ARG A 46 6.62 31.67 -43.24
C ARG A 46 6.08 30.79 -42.12
N ALA A 47 6.86 30.65 -41.04
CA ALA A 47 6.44 29.91 -39.86
C ALA A 47 5.19 30.55 -39.24
N ALA A 48 4.11 29.78 -39.08
CA ALA A 48 2.92 30.22 -38.38
C ALA A 48 3.23 30.46 -36.90
N THR A 49 3.07 31.70 -36.44
CA THR A 49 3.24 32.09 -35.05
C THR A 49 2.07 31.55 -34.22
N TYR A 50 2.20 30.32 -33.72
CA TYR A 50 1.28 29.83 -32.69
C TYR A 50 1.44 30.69 -31.43
N LEU A 51 0.35 31.36 -31.02
CA LEU A 51 0.29 31.97 -29.69
C LEU A 51 0.52 30.89 -28.64
N SER A 52 1.63 31.01 -27.90
CA SER A 52 1.88 30.20 -26.72
C SER A 52 0.86 30.55 -25.65
N ALA A 53 0.02 29.56 -25.29
CA ALA A 53 -0.84 29.67 -24.12
C ALA A 53 0.00 29.96 -22.86
N PRO A 54 -0.51 30.76 -21.90
CA PRO A 54 0.28 31.17 -20.74
C PRO A 54 0.76 29.97 -19.94
N HIS A 55 2.08 29.91 -19.71
CA HIS A 55 2.70 28.85 -18.91
C HIS A 55 2.25 28.95 -17.45
N THR A 56 1.27 28.15 -17.06
CA THR A 56 1.07 27.79 -15.66
C THR A 56 2.39 27.20 -15.14
N PRO A 57 2.97 27.70 -14.03
CA PRO A 57 4.24 27.20 -13.54
C PRO A 57 4.06 25.77 -13.05
N ALA A 58 4.46 24.80 -13.87
CA ALA A 58 4.55 23.41 -13.47
C ALA A 58 5.55 23.32 -12.31
N PHE A 59 5.07 23.03 -11.10
CA PHE A 59 5.93 22.70 -9.97
C PHE A 59 6.81 21.52 -10.37
N ALA A 60 8.08 21.78 -10.66
CA ALA A 60 9.05 20.79 -11.10
C ALA A 60 9.36 19.81 -9.95
N GLN A 61 8.53 18.77 -9.83
CA GLN A 61 8.59 17.78 -8.77
C GLN A 61 9.84 16.90 -8.96
N ARG A 62 10.93 17.28 -8.29
CA ARG A 62 12.27 16.69 -8.45
C ARG A 62 12.31 15.21 -8.03
N ASP A 63 13.04 14.40 -8.79
CA ASP A 63 13.21 12.96 -8.57
C ASP A 63 13.88 12.63 -7.25
N ILE A 64 13.08 12.35 -6.23
CA ILE A 64 13.50 12.03 -4.85
C ILE A 64 14.60 10.95 -4.85
N PHE A 65 14.39 9.81 -5.52
CA PHE A 65 15.33 8.68 -5.50
C PHE A 65 16.37 8.69 -6.64
N ALA A 66 16.56 9.81 -7.36
CA ALA A 66 17.52 9.92 -8.47
C ALA A 66 18.89 9.30 -8.09
N PRO A 67 19.58 8.58 -8.99
CA PRO A 67 20.93 8.14 -8.68
C PRO A 67 21.78 9.40 -8.43
N ALA A 68 22.37 9.51 -7.25
CA ALA A 68 23.25 10.62 -6.94
C ALA A 68 24.33 10.73 -8.01
N GLN A 69 24.50 11.94 -8.58
CA GLN A 69 25.65 12.26 -9.41
C GLN A 69 26.93 12.00 -8.59
N ALA A 70 27.96 11.45 -9.23
CA ALA A 70 29.17 10.99 -8.54
C ALA A 70 29.87 12.11 -7.74
N ASP A 71 29.73 13.35 -8.21
CA ASP A 71 30.45 14.52 -7.70
C ASP A 71 29.58 15.43 -6.80
N ALA A 72 28.45 14.93 -6.29
CA ALA A 72 27.64 15.68 -5.33
C ALA A 72 28.33 15.73 -3.95
N PRO A 73 28.40 16.89 -3.27
CA PRO A 73 29.03 16.99 -1.95
C PRO A 73 28.35 16.05 -0.95
N THR A 74 29.16 15.49 -0.04
CA THR A 74 28.76 14.52 0.99
C THR A 74 27.69 15.13 1.91
N GLN A 75 26.41 14.87 1.59
CA GLN A 75 25.31 15.32 2.43
C GLN A 75 25.40 14.67 3.81
N PRO A 76 25.24 15.44 4.90
CA PRO A 76 25.28 14.89 6.25
C PRO A 76 24.14 13.89 6.44
N ILE A 77 24.43 12.78 7.14
CA ILE A 77 23.49 11.67 7.35
C ILE A 77 22.25 12.15 8.09
N ALA A 78 22.44 12.93 9.16
CA ALA A 78 21.42 13.66 9.91
C ALA A 78 21.69 15.17 9.80
N ARG A 79 20.65 15.99 9.71
CA ARG A 79 20.76 17.47 9.70
C ARG A 79 20.51 18.08 11.07
N ASP A 80 19.65 17.44 11.85
CA ASP A 80 19.33 17.81 13.22
C ASP A 80 19.01 16.55 14.06
N PRO A 81 18.99 16.64 15.41
CA PRO A 81 18.80 15.47 16.27
C PRO A 81 17.50 14.70 16.03
N SER A 82 16.45 15.32 15.48
CA SER A 82 15.21 14.59 15.19
C SER A 82 15.40 13.56 14.07
N ASP A 83 16.34 13.74 13.15
CA ASP A 83 16.61 12.76 12.09
C ASP A 83 17.10 11.42 12.65
N LEU A 84 17.67 11.40 13.86
CA LEU A 84 18.00 10.16 14.57
C LEU A 84 16.73 9.33 14.86
N LEU A 85 15.60 9.96 15.17
CA LEU A 85 14.31 9.26 15.35
C LEU A 85 13.87 8.57 14.05
N PHE A 86 14.08 9.21 12.90
CA PHE A 86 13.79 8.59 11.61
C PHE A 86 14.70 7.39 11.33
N TYR A 87 16.01 7.49 11.61
CA TYR A 87 16.92 6.35 11.45
C TYR A 87 16.66 5.23 12.47
N MET A 88 16.24 5.55 13.70
CA MET A 88 15.77 4.56 14.67
C MET A 88 14.50 3.86 14.18
N ALA A 89 13.54 4.59 13.59
CA ALA A 89 12.36 3.99 12.98
C ALA A 89 12.74 3.00 11.87
N LEU A 90 13.70 3.34 11.01
CA LEU A 90 14.22 2.44 9.98
C LEU A 90 14.96 1.23 10.57
N ALA A 91 15.78 1.44 11.61
CA ALA A 91 16.53 0.38 12.29
C ALA A 91 15.59 -0.61 13.02
N MET A 92 14.45 -0.15 13.51
CA MET A 92 13.45 -0.95 14.23
C MET A 92 12.35 -1.52 13.32
N LEU A 93 12.48 -1.44 11.99
CA LEU A 93 11.53 -2.05 11.06
C LEU A 93 11.33 -3.57 11.27
N PRO A 94 12.38 -4.40 11.46
CA PRO A 94 12.22 -5.83 11.69
C PRO A 94 12.03 -6.21 13.18
N VAL A 95 11.96 -5.23 14.09
CA VAL A 95 11.83 -5.49 15.53
C VAL A 95 10.39 -5.21 15.95
N ASP A 96 9.57 -6.25 15.87
CA ASP A 96 8.11 -6.07 15.96
C ASP A 96 7.33 -7.17 16.71
N GLY A 97 8.05 -8.15 17.24
CA GLY A 97 7.53 -9.19 18.12
C GLY A 97 8.01 -9.15 19.56
N THR A 98 8.74 -8.11 19.95
CA THR A 98 9.42 -8.06 21.26
C THR A 98 8.53 -7.49 22.35
N LEU A 99 8.85 -7.76 23.62
CA LEU A 99 8.18 -7.17 24.79
C LEU A 99 8.39 -5.65 24.92
N LEU A 100 9.34 -5.08 24.18
CA LEU A 100 9.64 -3.64 24.21
C LEU A 100 8.66 -2.81 23.36
N GLY A 101 7.98 -3.43 22.40
CA GLY A 101 6.98 -2.74 21.58
C GLY A 101 5.65 -2.58 22.31
N VAL A 102 4.98 -1.45 22.10
CA VAL A 102 3.63 -1.23 22.64
C VAL A 102 2.67 -2.21 21.95
N PRO A 103 1.84 -2.96 22.71
CA PRO A 103 0.92 -3.94 22.14
C PRO A 103 -0.17 -3.26 21.30
N LEU A 104 -0.19 -3.62 20.02
CA LEU A 104 -1.30 -3.45 19.09
C LEU A 104 -1.98 -4.83 18.90
N PRO A 105 -3.18 -4.91 18.29
CA PRO A 105 -3.79 -6.19 17.95
C PRO A 105 -2.82 -7.10 17.20
N TYR A 106 -2.52 -8.25 17.81
CA TYR A 106 -1.63 -9.30 17.28
C TYR A 106 -0.15 -8.86 16.98
N TRP A 107 0.31 -7.71 17.48
CA TRP A 107 1.62 -7.14 17.09
C TRP A 107 2.26 -6.22 18.16
N THR A 108 3.59 -6.20 18.31
CA THR A 108 4.31 -5.30 19.24
C THR A 108 5.43 -4.51 18.53
N PRO A 109 5.09 -3.57 17.62
CA PRO A 109 6.07 -2.89 16.80
C PRO A 109 6.78 -1.74 17.53
N LEU A 110 8.09 -1.58 17.30
CA LEU A 110 8.85 -0.41 17.75
C LEU A 110 8.88 0.73 16.70
N SER A 111 9.09 0.40 15.43
CA SER A 111 9.29 1.40 14.36
C SER A 111 8.19 2.47 14.19
N PRO A 112 6.88 2.17 14.31
CA PRO A 112 5.83 3.19 14.12
C PRO A 112 5.86 4.29 15.18
N TRP A 113 6.28 3.98 16.41
CA TRP A 113 6.41 4.97 17.49
C TRP A 113 7.55 5.95 17.24
N PHE A 114 8.68 5.48 16.68
CA PHE A 114 9.76 6.35 16.24
C PHE A 114 9.36 7.22 15.04
N PHE A 115 8.53 6.71 14.11
CA PHE A 115 7.92 7.55 13.07
C PHE A 115 6.97 8.60 13.65
N LEU A 116 6.15 8.27 14.65
CA LEU A 116 5.29 9.25 15.35
C LEU A 116 6.12 10.33 16.05
N ALA A 117 7.14 9.93 16.80
CA ALA A 117 8.07 10.87 17.44
C ALA A 117 8.74 11.78 16.39
N TYR A 118 9.23 11.23 15.28
CA TYR A 118 9.85 12.01 14.20
C TYR A 118 8.88 13.03 13.58
N ALA A 119 7.66 12.61 13.28
CA ALA A 119 6.63 13.47 12.71
C ALA A 119 6.27 14.64 13.65
N LEU A 120 6.11 14.35 14.96
CA LEU A 120 5.80 15.35 15.98
C LEU A 120 6.95 16.32 16.24
N SER A 121 8.20 15.85 16.37
CA SER A 121 9.39 16.71 16.45
C SER A 121 9.51 17.65 15.24
N ASN A 122 8.95 17.26 14.10
CA ASN A 122 8.96 18.02 12.85
C ASN A 122 7.63 18.70 12.53
N TRP A 123 6.86 19.11 13.54
CA TRP A 123 5.51 19.69 13.42
C TRP A 123 5.37 20.82 12.36
N ARG A 124 6.43 21.61 12.15
CA ARG A 124 6.46 22.66 11.12
C ARG A 124 6.34 22.08 9.71
N TYR A 125 7.04 20.99 9.41
CA TYR A 125 6.93 20.24 8.15
C TYR A 125 5.67 19.37 8.12
N LEU A 126 5.25 18.82 9.26
CA LEU A 126 4.03 18.03 9.39
C LEU A 126 2.81 18.78 8.82
N ARG A 127 2.66 20.08 9.12
CA ARG A 127 1.58 20.92 8.54
C ARG A 127 1.59 20.98 7.00
N LEU A 128 2.76 20.91 6.35
CA LEU A 128 2.87 20.88 4.89
C LEU A 128 2.56 19.49 4.33
N THR A 129 2.91 18.43 5.08
CA THR A 129 2.62 17.04 4.73
C THR A 129 1.14 16.71 4.91
N LEU A 130 0.49 17.19 5.96
CA LEU A 130 -0.97 17.10 6.15
C LEU A 130 -1.73 17.71 4.97
N ARG A 131 -1.33 18.89 4.50
CA ARG A 131 -1.94 19.50 3.30
C ARG A 131 -1.76 18.66 2.04
N LYS A 132 -0.62 17.97 1.87
CA LYS A 132 -0.33 17.11 0.71
C LYS A 132 -1.19 15.84 0.70
N TYR A 133 -1.42 15.23 1.86
CA TYR A 133 -2.17 13.97 1.99
C TYR A 133 -3.50 14.18 2.73
N LEU A 134 -4.11 15.36 2.61
CA LEU A 134 -5.24 15.77 3.44
C LEU A 134 -6.40 14.76 3.49
N PRO A 135 -6.82 14.11 2.37
CA PRO A 135 -7.84 13.07 2.43
C PRO A 135 -7.52 11.93 3.40
N PHE A 136 -6.27 11.44 3.39
CA PHE A 136 -5.84 10.37 4.30
C PHE A 136 -5.78 10.81 5.77
N PHE A 137 -5.47 12.08 6.06
CA PHE A 137 -5.46 12.61 7.42
C PHE A 137 -6.85 12.94 7.96
N LEU A 138 -7.81 13.27 7.09
CA LEU A 138 -9.21 13.45 7.48
C LEU A 138 -9.97 12.13 7.60
N PHE A 139 -9.51 11.07 6.93
CA PHE A 139 -10.20 9.79 6.90
C PHE A 139 -10.43 9.17 8.30
N PRO A 140 -9.49 9.14 9.26
CA PRO A 140 -9.77 8.68 10.62
C PRO A 140 -10.84 9.49 11.37
N VAL A 141 -11.02 10.77 11.04
CA VAL A 141 -12.11 11.59 11.62
C VAL A 141 -13.46 11.08 11.10
N LEU A 142 -13.54 10.75 9.81
CA LEU A 142 -14.74 10.13 9.24
C LEU A 142 -15.01 8.75 9.85
N LEU A 143 -13.96 7.93 10.05
CA LEU A 143 -14.08 6.63 10.74
C LEU A 143 -14.57 6.77 12.18
N ALA A 144 -14.16 7.81 12.90
CA ALA A 144 -14.68 8.11 14.23
C ALA A 144 -16.15 8.52 14.19
N VAL A 145 -16.56 9.34 13.21
CA VAL A 145 -17.96 9.74 13.02
C VAL A 145 -18.84 8.55 12.66
N THR A 146 -18.41 7.64 11.77
CA THR A 146 -19.20 6.43 11.46
C THR A 146 -19.23 5.45 12.63
N SER A 147 -18.16 5.39 13.43
CA SER A 147 -18.12 4.54 14.65
C SER A 147 -19.16 4.96 15.70
N ILE A 148 -19.67 6.20 15.69
CA ILE A 148 -20.73 6.64 16.62
C ILE A 148 -21.97 5.75 16.51
N TYR A 149 -22.31 5.28 15.31
CA TYR A 149 -23.42 4.34 15.11
C TYR A 149 -23.19 3.05 15.92
N GLY A 150 -22.06 2.36 15.68
CA GLY A 150 -21.70 1.13 16.38
C GLY A 150 -21.52 1.31 17.90
N TRP A 151 -21.04 2.47 18.35
CA TRP A 151 -20.94 2.80 19.77
C TRP A 151 -22.29 3.01 20.46
N GLN A 152 -23.32 3.45 19.72
CA GLN A 152 -24.68 3.61 20.23
C GLN A 152 -25.50 2.30 20.20
N THR A 153 -25.16 1.39 19.29
CA THR A 153 -25.93 0.14 19.06
C THR A 153 -25.29 -1.11 19.66
N VAL A 154 -23.96 -1.13 19.84
CA VAL A 154 -23.21 -2.30 20.33
C VAL A 154 -22.60 -2.01 21.71
N ALA A 155 -21.45 -1.32 21.77
CA ALA A 155 -20.69 -1.06 22.99
C ALA A 155 -19.63 0.04 22.80
N VAL A 156 -19.06 0.51 23.92
CA VAL A 156 -17.92 1.45 23.93
C VAL A 156 -16.73 0.81 24.66
N HIS A 157 -15.88 0.11 23.92
CA HIS A 157 -14.66 -0.50 24.47
C HIS A 157 -13.47 0.46 24.39
N ALA A 158 -13.36 1.38 25.36
CA ALA A 158 -12.38 2.48 25.33
C ALA A 158 -10.92 2.04 25.01
N ASN A 159 -10.46 0.90 25.54
CA ASN A 159 -9.13 0.36 25.24
C ASN A 159 -9.00 -0.09 23.78
N ALA A 160 -9.99 -0.82 23.25
CA ALA A 160 -9.97 -1.31 21.88
C ALA A 160 -10.12 -0.16 20.86
N ILE A 161 -10.99 0.81 21.14
CA ILE A 161 -11.11 2.09 20.41
C ILE A 161 -9.74 2.78 20.32
N ALA A 162 -9.04 2.91 21.46
CA ALA A 162 -7.72 3.53 21.50
C ALA A 162 -6.71 2.76 20.64
N LEU A 163 -6.67 1.43 20.72
CA LEU A 163 -5.77 0.60 19.91
C LEU A 163 -5.99 0.77 18.41
N SER A 164 -7.24 0.77 17.94
CA SER A 164 -7.57 0.91 16.52
C SER A 164 -7.22 2.31 15.98
N PHE A 165 -7.54 3.38 16.71
CA PHE A 165 -7.17 4.75 16.31
C PHE A 165 -5.66 5.03 16.45
N VAL A 166 -4.98 4.49 17.46
CA VAL A 166 -3.52 4.56 17.56
C VAL A 166 -2.87 3.84 16.39
N SER A 167 -3.35 2.66 15.99
CA SER A 167 -2.83 1.93 14.83
C SER A 167 -2.97 2.75 13.53
N LEU A 168 -4.13 3.40 13.30
CA LEU A 168 -4.33 4.32 12.18
C LEU A 168 -3.39 5.55 12.25
N LEU A 169 -3.24 6.15 13.43
CA LEU A 169 -2.36 7.31 13.64
C LEU A 169 -0.88 6.97 13.41
N LEU A 170 -0.42 5.81 13.87
CA LEU A 170 0.94 5.30 13.67
C LEU A 170 1.22 5.02 12.17
N GLY A 171 0.22 4.52 11.44
CA GLY A 171 0.28 4.38 9.99
C GLY A 171 0.43 5.74 9.27
N LEU A 172 -0.41 6.71 9.61
CA LEU A 172 -0.31 8.07 9.10
C LEU A 172 1.01 8.76 9.49
N ALA A 173 1.56 8.45 10.67
CA ALA A 173 2.88 8.93 11.09
C ALA A 173 4.02 8.35 10.25
N CYS A 174 3.91 7.10 9.80
CA CYS A 174 4.83 6.51 8.83
C CYS A 174 4.79 7.29 7.49
N LEU A 175 3.59 7.50 6.93
CA LEU A 175 3.40 8.32 5.72
C LEU A 175 3.95 9.75 5.90
N ALA A 176 3.68 10.37 7.06
CA ALA A 176 4.18 11.70 7.39
C ALA A 176 5.71 11.74 7.40
N SER A 177 6.33 10.78 8.08
CA SER A 177 7.77 10.65 8.23
C SER A 177 8.50 10.49 6.91
N LEU A 178 7.95 9.67 6.00
CA LEU A 178 8.54 9.46 4.68
C LEU A 178 8.54 10.75 3.84
N ASP A 179 7.47 11.55 3.86
CA ASP A 179 7.41 12.85 3.16
C ASP A 179 8.32 13.90 3.83
N ILE A 180 8.32 13.98 5.16
CA ILE A 180 9.20 14.89 5.91
C ILE A 180 10.67 14.57 5.63
N ALA A 181 11.09 13.31 5.78
CA ALA A 181 12.47 12.88 5.56
C ALA A 181 12.93 13.12 4.12
N PHE A 182 12.18 12.62 3.13
CA PHE A 182 12.68 12.57 1.75
C PHE A 182 12.23 13.74 0.87
N ALA A 183 11.01 14.27 1.03
CA ALA A 183 10.53 15.39 0.23
C ALA A 183 10.87 16.75 0.84
N ARG A 184 10.84 16.90 2.17
CA ARG A 184 11.07 18.18 2.86
C ARG A 184 12.53 18.36 3.28
N LYS A 185 13.04 17.51 4.17
CA LYS A 185 14.43 17.55 4.64
C LYS A 185 15.43 17.03 3.62
N ARG A 186 15.01 16.16 2.68
CA ARG A 186 15.88 15.53 1.67
C ARG A 186 17.05 14.80 2.33
N LEU A 187 16.73 13.88 3.25
CA LEU A 187 17.72 12.99 3.87
C LEU A 187 18.34 12.04 2.83
N PRO A 188 19.62 11.64 3.01
CA PRO A 188 20.32 10.83 2.03
C PRO A 188 19.76 9.40 1.96
N ILE A 189 18.93 9.16 0.95
CA ILE A 189 18.26 7.87 0.69
C ILE A 189 19.24 6.68 0.73
N ARG A 190 20.46 6.82 0.19
CA ARG A 190 21.46 5.74 0.26
C ARG A 190 21.76 5.31 1.71
N ALA A 191 21.86 6.25 2.64
CA ALA A 191 22.07 5.96 4.06
C ALA A 191 20.84 5.29 4.67
N SER A 192 19.63 5.80 4.39
CA SER A 192 18.37 5.18 4.82
C SER A 192 18.25 3.73 4.35
N LEU A 193 18.54 3.45 3.08
CA LEU A 193 18.53 2.09 2.53
C LEU A 193 19.64 1.22 3.13
N THR A 194 20.81 1.78 3.46
CA THR A 194 21.86 1.05 4.20
C THR A 194 21.35 0.62 5.57
N VAL A 195 20.72 1.51 6.34
CA VAL A 195 20.15 1.17 7.66
C VAL A 195 19.13 0.04 7.54
N VAL A 196 18.22 0.11 6.55
CA VAL A 196 17.26 -0.97 6.28
C VAL A 196 17.98 -2.29 5.94
N VAL A 197 18.92 -2.29 5.00
CA VAL A 197 19.67 -3.50 4.62
C VAL A 197 20.42 -4.10 5.82
N CYS A 198 21.08 -3.28 6.63
CA CYS A 198 21.82 -3.73 7.81
C CYS A 198 20.90 -4.34 8.88
N THR A 199 19.78 -3.70 9.22
CA THR A 199 18.88 -4.25 10.26
C THR A 199 18.20 -5.55 9.81
N TYR A 200 17.88 -5.68 8.52
CA TYR A 200 17.32 -6.94 8.01
C TYR A 200 18.35 -8.07 7.92
N TRP A 201 19.63 -7.79 7.65
CA TRP A 201 20.70 -8.79 7.83
C TRP A 201 20.89 -9.18 9.29
N PHE A 202 20.77 -8.23 10.23
CA PHE A 202 20.81 -8.52 11.67
C PHE A 202 19.63 -9.41 12.10
N ALA A 203 18.40 -9.09 11.68
CA ALA A 203 17.22 -9.92 11.91
C ALA A 203 17.40 -11.35 11.35
N PHE A 204 17.98 -11.48 10.13
CA PHE A 204 18.33 -12.77 9.55
C PHE A 204 19.33 -13.54 10.43
N ALA A 205 20.42 -12.90 10.85
CA ALA A 205 21.44 -13.49 11.71
C ALA A 205 20.88 -13.94 13.08
N VAL A 206 19.95 -13.17 13.67
CA VAL A 206 19.24 -13.57 14.89
C VAL A 206 18.42 -14.85 14.67
N GLY A 207 17.73 -14.97 13.53
CA GLY A 207 17.01 -16.22 13.22
C GLY A 207 17.93 -17.41 12.96
N VAL A 208 19.10 -17.19 12.35
CA VAL A 208 20.14 -18.23 12.23
C VAL A 208 20.65 -18.66 13.61
N ALA A 209 20.89 -17.73 14.53
CA ALA A 209 21.26 -18.04 15.90
C ALA A 209 20.16 -18.82 16.65
N GLN A 210 18.89 -18.45 16.47
CA GLN A 210 17.73 -19.18 17.00
C GLN A 210 17.64 -20.61 16.42
N PHE A 211 17.90 -20.79 15.13
CA PHE A 211 17.92 -22.10 14.48
C PHE A 211 19.06 -22.99 14.99
N ILE A 212 20.26 -22.43 15.16
CA ILE A 212 21.40 -23.14 15.73
C ILE A 212 21.09 -23.53 17.19
N ALA A 213 20.52 -22.63 17.99
CA ALA A 213 20.11 -22.92 19.36
C ALA A 213 19.06 -24.04 19.44
N LEU A 214 18.12 -24.10 18.48
CA LEU A 214 17.16 -25.21 18.34
C LEU A 214 17.85 -26.53 18.01
N LYS A 215 18.79 -26.53 17.06
CA LYS A 215 19.52 -27.75 16.64
C LYS A 215 20.50 -28.27 17.71
N LEU A 216 21.08 -27.37 18.50
CA LEU A 216 21.96 -27.69 19.63
C LEU A 216 21.19 -27.89 20.96
N GLN A 217 19.86 -27.73 20.96
CA GLN A 217 19.01 -27.82 22.15
C GLN A 217 19.48 -26.93 23.33
N SER A 218 20.01 -25.74 23.03
CA SER A 218 20.55 -24.80 24.03
C SER A 218 19.43 -24.08 24.78
N ASP A 219 18.95 -24.66 25.89
CA ASP A 219 17.86 -24.09 26.68
C ASP A 219 18.14 -22.65 27.16
N ALA A 220 19.36 -22.32 27.54
CA ALA A 220 19.72 -20.96 27.97
C ALA A 220 19.54 -19.93 26.83
N THR A 221 19.98 -20.27 25.62
CA THR A 221 19.83 -19.41 24.44
C THR A 221 18.37 -19.31 23.99
N LEU A 222 17.64 -20.42 24.00
CA LEU A 222 16.22 -20.45 23.67
C LEU A 222 15.38 -19.68 24.69
N HIS A 223 15.72 -19.76 25.98
CA HIS A 223 15.09 -18.98 27.04
C HIS A 223 15.36 -17.49 26.88
N TYR A 224 16.62 -17.08 26.62
CA TYR A 224 16.96 -15.68 26.35
C TYR A 224 16.13 -15.08 25.22
N PHE A 225 16.09 -15.74 24.05
CA PHE A 225 15.28 -15.27 22.93
C PHE A 225 13.77 -15.31 23.25
N ALA A 226 13.26 -16.36 23.91
CA ALA A 226 11.84 -16.46 24.27
C ALA A 226 11.42 -15.44 25.35
N ALA A 227 12.35 -15.00 26.20
CA ALA A 227 12.11 -13.93 27.17
C ALA A 227 12.00 -12.55 26.50
N MET A 228 12.65 -12.33 25.34
CA MET A 228 12.52 -11.09 24.58
C MET A 228 11.22 -10.98 23.77
N MET A 229 10.59 -12.10 23.40
CA MET A 229 9.42 -12.10 22.52
C MET A 229 8.09 -12.07 23.29
N TYR A 230 7.14 -11.28 22.79
CA TYR A 230 5.76 -11.22 23.26
C TYR A 230 5.01 -12.53 22.96
N ARG A 231 5.17 -13.07 21.74
CA ARG A 231 4.67 -14.41 21.35
C ARG A 231 5.84 -15.37 21.15
N ARG A 232 5.82 -16.50 21.87
CA ARG A 232 6.97 -17.41 22.02
C ARG A 232 6.89 -18.63 21.08
N TYR A 233 7.27 -18.46 19.82
CA TYR A 233 7.40 -19.56 18.85
C TYR A 233 8.83 -20.14 18.75
N ILE A 234 9.84 -19.45 19.30
CA ILE A 234 11.27 -19.83 19.28
C ILE A 234 11.56 -21.27 19.73
N ARG A 235 10.77 -21.86 20.64
CA ARG A 235 10.93 -23.28 21.05
C ARG A 235 10.58 -24.30 19.96
N VAL A 236 9.90 -23.87 18.89
CA VAL A 236 9.49 -24.73 17.77
C VAL A 236 10.22 -24.34 16.48
N ARG A 237 10.38 -23.03 16.20
CA ARG A 237 10.98 -22.54 14.96
C ARG A 237 11.48 -21.08 15.10
N PRO A 238 12.47 -20.64 14.29
CA PRO A 238 13.01 -19.28 14.35
C PRO A 238 11.96 -18.19 14.08
N GLN A 239 12.11 -17.04 14.75
CA GLN A 239 11.25 -15.86 14.63
C GLN A 239 11.94 -14.64 13.99
N PHE A 240 13.27 -14.58 13.92
CA PHE A 240 14.03 -13.46 13.30
C PHE A 240 13.79 -12.06 13.93
N LEU A 241 13.23 -11.98 15.15
CA LEU A 241 12.68 -10.76 15.80
C LEU A 241 11.25 -10.36 15.38
N PHE A 242 10.64 -11.08 14.44
CA PHE A 242 9.26 -10.86 14.02
C PHE A 242 8.25 -11.45 15.02
N ALA A 243 7.09 -10.79 15.17
CA ALA A 243 6.00 -11.25 16.05
C ALA A 243 5.65 -12.72 15.86
N GLU A 244 5.53 -13.16 14.61
CA GLU A 244 5.35 -14.56 14.28
C GLU A 244 6.20 -14.96 13.09
N PRO A 245 6.60 -16.24 12.97
CA PRO A 245 7.32 -16.72 11.79
C PRO A 245 6.55 -16.54 10.47
N SER A 246 5.21 -16.44 10.57
CA SER A 246 4.30 -16.11 9.46
C SER A 246 4.44 -14.67 8.94
N TYR A 247 5.13 -13.78 9.67
CA TYR A 247 5.34 -12.38 9.30
C TYR A 247 6.54 -12.18 8.37
N THR A 248 7.43 -13.16 8.25
CA THR A 248 8.61 -13.08 7.37
C THR A 248 8.25 -12.60 5.95
N GLY A 249 7.18 -13.15 5.35
CA GLY A 249 6.69 -12.71 4.04
C GLY A 249 6.16 -11.28 4.02
N MET A 250 5.53 -10.81 5.11
CA MET A 250 5.09 -9.42 5.25
C MET A 250 6.26 -8.44 5.16
N HIS A 251 7.39 -8.71 5.80
CA HIS A 251 8.55 -7.82 5.71
C HIS A 251 9.25 -7.91 4.35
N LEU A 252 9.55 -9.13 3.89
CA LEU A 252 10.29 -9.35 2.65
C LEU A 252 9.54 -8.77 1.44
N PHE A 253 8.20 -8.91 1.42
CA PHE A 253 7.39 -8.53 0.26
C PHE A 253 6.55 -7.27 0.48
N GLY A 254 6.27 -6.87 1.73
CA GLY A 254 5.61 -5.60 2.07
C GLY A 254 6.58 -4.43 2.29
N VAL A 255 7.87 -4.68 2.54
CA VAL A 255 8.91 -3.65 2.70
C VAL A 255 10.01 -3.79 1.65
N LEU A 256 10.74 -4.90 1.67
CA LEU A 256 12.01 -4.99 0.94
C LEU A 256 11.80 -5.03 -0.57
N LEU A 257 10.83 -5.80 -1.07
CA LEU A 257 10.49 -5.86 -2.49
C LEU A 257 9.97 -4.51 -3.04
N PRO A 258 9.06 -3.79 -2.35
CA PRO A 258 8.73 -2.40 -2.65
C PRO A 258 9.93 -1.44 -2.71
N LEU A 259 10.82 -1.50 -1.71
CA LEU A 259 12.05 -0.69 -1.72
C LEU A 259 12.95 -1.06 -2.90
N PHE A 260 13.05 -2.34 -3.26
CA PHE A 260 13.75 -2.77 -4.48
C PHE A 260 13.10 -2.21 -5.74
N TRP A 261 11.77 -2.29 -5.89
CA TRP A 261 11.06 -1.74 -7.06
C TRP A 261 11.29 -0.24 -7.23
N LEU A 262 11.27 0.51 -6.12
CA LEU A 262 11.40 1.97 -6.04
C LEU A 262 12.83 2.49 -6.28
N THR A 263 13.83 1.75 -5.78
CA THR A 263 15.23 2.21 -5.73
C THR A 263 16.14 1.48 -6.73
N ARG A 264 15.81 0.23 -7.07
CA ARG A 264 16.63 -0.74 -7.81
C ARG A 264 18.00 -1.01 -7.19
N ASP A 265 18.13 -0.81 -5.88
CA ASP A 265 19.34 -1.14 -5.13
C ASP A 265 19.55 -2.67 -5.11
N ARG A 266 20.70 -3.11 -5.65
CA ARG A 266 21.05 -4.53 -5.78
C ARG A 266 21.17 -5.24 -4.44
N ARG A 267 21.37 -4.53 -3.33
CA ARG A 267 21.45 -5.13 -1.99
C ARG A 267 20.15 -5.82 -1.60
N PHE A 268 18.99 -5.26 -1.96
CA PHE A 268 17.70 -5.93 -1.74
C PHE A 268 17.53 -7.15 -2.65
N ALA A 269 18.05 -7.11 -3.88
CA ALA A 269 18.00 -8.24 -4.82
C ALA A 269 18.83 -9.46 -4.35
N VAL A 270 19.75 -9.29 -3.39
CA VAL A 270 20.47 -10.38 -2.71
C VAL A 270 19.80 -10.72 -1.38
N LEU A 271 19.49 -9.72 -0.56
CA LEU A 271 18.90 -9.89 0.77
C LEU A 271 17.54 -10.64 0.73
N ILE A 272 16.63 -10.26 -0.18
CA ILE A 272 15.29 -10.88 -0.26
C ILE A 272 15.37 -12.40 -0.53
N PRO A 273 16.03 -12.88 -1.61
CA PRO A 273 16.10 -14.31 -1.87
C PRO A 273 16.93 -15.09 -0.84
N VAL A 274 18.02 -14.52 -0.28
CA VAL A 274 18.79 -15.20 0.77
C VAL A 274 17.96 -15.33 2.05
N PHE A 275 17.25 -14.28 2.46
CA PHE A 275 16.37 -14.34 3.64
C PHE A 275 15.23 -15.33 3.39
N ALA A 276 14.55 -15.28 2.24
CA ALA A 276 13.47 -16.22 1.90
C ALA A 276 13.94 -17.68 1.89
N ALA A 277 15.04 -17.98 1.18
CA ALA A 277 15.59 -19.33 1.10
C ALA A 277 16.08 -19.83 2.45
N GLY A 278 16.76 -18.99 3.24
CA GLY A 278 17.19 -19.33 4.59
C GLY A 278 16.00 -19.57 5.53
N ALA A 279 14.96 -18.74 5.47
CA ALA A 279 13.74 -18.90 6.27
C ALA A 279 12.98 -20.18 5.94
N ILE A 280 12.96 -20.59 4.66
CA ILE A 280 12.41 -21.88 4.21
C ILE A 280 13.30 -23.04 4.72
N ALA A 281 14.61 -22.99 4.50
CA ALA A 281 15.54 -24.04 4.92
C ALA A 281 15.59 -24.24 6.45
N MET A 282 15.35 -23.17 7.22
CA MET A 282 15.26 -23.23 8.69
C MET A 282 13.88 -23.67 9.21
N GLY A 283 12.91 -23.98 8.34
CA GLY A 283 11.58 -24.43 8.73
C GLY A 283 10.74 -23.38 9.48
N SER A 284 11.01 -22.09 9.25
CA SER A 284 10.35 -21.01 10.00
C SER A 284 8.82 -20.99 9.82
N GLY A 285 8.33 -21.28 8.62
CA GLY A 285 6.90 -21.46 8.37
C GLY A 285 6.58 -21.88 6.94
N THR A 286 5.46 -22.55 6.74
CA THR A 286 4.95 -22.92 5.41
C THR A 286 4.55 -21.68 4.58
N ARG A 287 4.05 -20.63 5.24
CA ARG A 287 3.59 -19.41 4.59
C ARG A 287 4.67 -18.69 3.77
N ILE A 288 5.93 -18.68 4.20
CA ILE A 288 7.00 -18.01 3.44
C ILE A 288 7.21 -18.64 2.06
N ILE A 289 6.88 -19.93 1.88
CA ILE A 289 6.91 -20.61 0.57
C ILE A 289 5.84 -20.01 -0.36
N ILE A 290 4.59 -19.91 0.12
CA ILE A 290 3.45 -19.37 -0.64
C ILE A 290 3.67 -17.88 -0.95
N ASP A 291 4.04 -17.10 0.07
CA ASP A 291 4.32 -15.67 -0.08
C ASP A 291 5.47 -15.43 -1.08
N SER A 292 6.52 -16.28 -1.07
CA SER A 292 7.61 -16.20 -2.05
C SER A 292 7.16 -16.54 -3.46
N ALA A 293 6.29 -17.54 -3.66
CA ALA A 293 5.75 -17.88 -4.97
C ALA A 293 4.91 -16.73 -5.55
N VAL A 294 4.01 -16.15 -4.75
CA VAL A 294 3.18 -14.99 -5.14
C VAL A 294 4.05 -13.77 -5.45
N ALA A 295 5.00 -13.44 -4.57
CA ALA A 295 5.88 -12.29 -4.76
C ALA A 295 6.81 -12.45 -5.97
N LEU A 296 7.34 -13.66 -6.21
CA LEU A 296 8.19 -13.95 -7.37
C LEU A 296 7.40 -13.89 -8.69
N PHE A 297 6.16 -14.38 -8.70
CA PHE A 297 5.25 -14.24 -9.85
C PHE A 297 4.96 -12.77 -10.16
N LEU A 298 4.55 -11.98 -9.15
CA LEU A 298 4.27 -10.54 -9.32
C LEU A 298 5.53 -9.75 -9.70
N TRP A 299 6.70 -10.11 -9.18
CA TRP A 299 7.97 -9.56 -9.62
C TRP A 299 8.24 -9.87 -11.10
N LEU A 300 8.03 -11.12 -11.54
CA LEU A 300 8.24 -11.56 -12.92
C LEU A 300 7.31 -10.80 -13.89
N VAL A 301 6.03 -10.67 -13.54
CA VAL A 301 5.05 -9.84 -14.27
C VAL A 301 5.53 -8.38 -14.35
N SER A 302 6.02 -7.81 -13.24
CA SER A 302 6.50 -6.43 -13.19
C SER A 302 7.78 -6.18 -14.01
N ALA A 303 8.65 -7.20 -14.14
CA ALA A 303 9.98 -7.07 -14.70
C ALA A 303 10.07 -7.42 -16.20
N VAL A 304 9.28 -8.39 -16.69
CA VAL A 304 9.41 -8.89 -18.06
C VAL A 304 8.87 -7.91 -19.11
N ASN A 305 9.64 -7.69 -20.17
CA ASN A 305 9.14 -6.97 -21.34
C ASN A 305 8.40 -7.91 -22.31
N PHE A 306 7.08 -8.07 -22.12
CA PHE A 306 6.19 -8.89 -22.97
C PHE A 306 6.15 -8.50 -24.46
N ARG A 307 6.70 -7.34 -24.87
CA ARG A 307 6.87 -7.02 -26.31
C ARG A 307 7.96 -7.86 -26.98
N ASN A 308 8.88 -8.45 -26.20
CA ASN A 308 9.93 -9.32 -26.70
C ASN A 308 9.48 -10.80 -26.58
N ARG A 309 9.39 -11.51 -27.72
CA ARG A 309 9.03 -12.94 -27.75
C ARG A 309 9.97 -13.81 -26.89
N LYS A 310 11.29 -13.55 -26.89
CA LYS A 310 12.24 -14.30 -26.06
C LYS A 310 12.00 -14.08 -24.56
N ALA A 311 11.72 -12.84 -24.16
CA ALA A 311 11.41 -12.52 -22.76
C ALA A 311 10.03 -13.09 -22.34
N THR A 312 9.09 -13.21 -23.27
CA THR A 312 7.77 -13.81 -23.04
C THR A 312 7.88 -15.34 -22.86
N TRP A 313 8.68 -16.02 -23.69
CA TRP A 313 9.01 -17.43 -23.47
C TRP A 313 9.75 -17.64 -22.14
N GLY A 314 10.69 -16.75 -21.78
CA GLY A 314 11.33 -16.75 -20.46
C GLY A 314 10.35 -16.54 -19.30
N PHE A 315 9.31 -15.72 -19.47
CA PHE A 315 8.22 -15.58 -18.49
C PHE A 315 7.40 -16.85 -18.34
N ILE A 316 7.02 -17.49 -19.46
CA ILE A 316 6.25 -18.74 -19.44
C ILE A 316 7.07 -19.82 -18.73
N ALA A 317 8.33 -20.03 -19.14
CA ALA A 317 9.22 -20.99 -18.49
C ALA A 317 9.43 -20.68 -16.99
N GLY A 318 9.63 -19.41 -16.62
CA GLY A 318 9.75 -18.98 -15.23
C GLY A 318 8.48 -19.23 -14.41
N SER A 319 7.31 -18.93 -14.96
CA SER A 319 6.02 -19.16 -14.30
C SER A 319 5.74 -20.66 -14.14
N SER A 320 6.05 -21.47 -15.16
CA SER A 320 5.98 -22.94 -15.07
C SER A 320 6.95 -23.50 -14.02
N ALA A 321 8.17 -22.96 -13.90
CA ALA A 321 9.11 -23.35 -12.86
C ALA A 321 8.64 -22.95 -11.44
N ILE A 322 8.00 -21.78 -11.27
CA ILE A 322 7.37 -21.39 -10.00
C ILE A 322 6.22 -22.35 -9.66
N ALA A 323 5.35 -22.68 -10.62
CA ALA A 323 4.25 -23.61 -10.41
C ALA A 323 4.74 -25.02 -10.06
N ALA A 324 5.71 -25.56 -10.81
CA ALA A 324 6.31 -26.87 -10.55
C ALA A 324 7.06 -26.91 -9.21
N GLY A 325 7.83 -25.86 -8.87
CA GLY A 325 8.52 -25.76 -7.58
C GLY A 325 7.56 -25.62 -6.40
N SER A 326 6.44 -24.92 -6.58
CA SER A 326 5.37 -24.82 -5.58
C SER A 326 4.71 -26.19 -5.37
N LEU A 327 4.37 -26.90 -6.46
CA LEU A 327 3.80 -28.24 -6.40
C LEU A 327 4.75 -29.25 -5.75
N LEU A 328 6.03 -29.23 -6.12
CA LEU A 328 7.05 -30.07 -5.48
C LEU A 328 7.18 -29.75 -3.98
N SER A 329 7.12 -28.47 -3.60
CA SER A 329 7.09 -28.07 -2.19
C SER A 329 5.86 -28.59 -1.45
N THR A 330 4.68 -28.63 -2.09
CA THR A 330 3.48 -29.26 -1.49
C THR A 330 3.57 -30.77 -1.36
N ILE A 331 4.39 -31.45 -2.18
CA ILE A 331 4.62 -32.89 -2.05
C ILE A 331 5.62 -33.18 -0.92
N LEU A 332 6.72 -32.44 -0.87
CA LEU A 332 7.84 -32.69 0.05
C LEU A 332 7.60 -32.21 1.49
N GLU A 333 6.91 -31.09 1.69
CA GLU A 333 6.67 -30.52 3.02
C GLU A 333 5.38 -31.11 3.62
N PRO A 334 5.42 -31.92 4.70
CA PRO A 334 4.26 -32.66 5.20
C PRO A 334 3.07 -31.75 5.55
N ARG A 335 3.35 -30.54 6.00
CA ARG A 335 2.35 -29.55 6.37
C ARG A 335 1.68 -28.91 5.16
N LEU A 336 2.41 -28.65 4.07
CA LEU A 336 1.81 -28.23 2.80
C LEU A 336 1.05 -29.38 2.11
N ASN A 337 1.56 -30.61 2.23
CA ASN A 337 0.88 -31.82 1.75
C ASN A 337 -0.49 -31.98 2.42
N ALA A 338 -0.55 -31.77 3.74
CA ALA A 338 -1.80 -31.80 4.49
C ALA A 338 -2.79 -30.69 4.04
N LEU A 339 -2.33 -29.46 3.76
CA LEU A 339 -3.18 -28.42 3.13
C LEU A 339 -3.72 -28.87 1.76
N ALA A 340 -2.89 -29.51 0.93
CA ALA A 340 -3.27 -29.93 -0.41
C ALA A 340 -4.24 -31.13 -0.42
N THR A 341 -4.07 -32.07 0.52
CA THR A 341 -4.85 -33.33 0.57
C THR A 341 -6.11 -33.24 1.44
N ARG A 342 -6.10 -32.43 2.51
CA ARG A 342 -7.22 -32.25 3.45
C ARG A 342 -7.88 -30.88 3.34
N GLY A 343 -7.43 -30.04 2.42
CA GLY A 343 -7.95 -28.69 2.22
C GLY A 343 -7.53 -27.69 3.31
N LEU A 344 -7.89 -26.42 3.10
CA LEU A 344 -7.44 -25.31 3.94
C LEU A 344 -8.03 -25.32 5.37
N LEU A 345 -9.19 -25.96 5.56
CA LEU A 345 -9.90 -26.00 6.85
C LEU A 345 -9.42 -27.14 7.77
N ALA A 346 -8.89 -28.24 7.21
CA ALA A 346 -8.51 -29.44 7.97
C ALA A 346 -7.02 -29.81 7.86
N GLY A 347 -6.30 -29.28 6.86
CA GLY A 347 -4.90 -29.61 6.60
C GLY A 347 -3.89 -29.00 7.56
N ASP A 348 -4.19 -27.86 8.19
CA ASP A 348 -3.31 -27.24 9.17
C ASP A 348 -4.10 -26.41 10.20
N GLY A 349 -3.81 -26.63 11.48
CA GLY A 349 -4.48 -25.93 12.57
C GLY A 349 -4.25 -24.41 12.60
N SER A 350 -3.10 -23.92 12.10
CA SER A 350 -2.83 -22.48 12.05
C SER A 350 -3.57 -21.81 10.88
N MET A 351 -3.64 -22.47 9.73
CA MET A 351 -4.49 -22.04 8.61
C MET A 351 -5.98 -22.10 8.97
N SER A 352 -6.42 -23.16 9.65
CA SER A 352 -7.83 -23.32 10.05
C SER A 352 -8.26 -22.26 11.06
N ALA A 353 -7.45 -22.00 12.09
CA ALA A 353 -7.68 -20.90 13.03
C ALA A 353 -7.76 -19.55 12.31
N ARG A 354 -6.79 -19.26 11.44
CA ARG A 354 -6.76 -18.01 10.66
C ARG A 354 -8.01 -17.82 9.80
N ILE A 355 -8.48 -18.86 9.11
CA ILE A 355 -9.73 -18.78 8.34
C ILE A 355 -10.92 -18.53 9.26
N PHE A 356 -10.97 -19.20 10.42
CA PHE A 356 -12.04 -19.01 11.38
C PHE A 356 -12.05 -17.60 12.01
N HIS A 357 -10.88 -17.04 12.33
CA HIS A 357 -10.72 -15.66 12.81
C HIS A 357 -11.24 -14.61 11.82
N MET A 358 -11.11 -14.87 10.52
CA MET A 358 -11.75 -14.03 9.49
C MET A 358 -13.25 -14.31 9.39
N LEU A 359 -13.65 -15.59 9.39
CA LEU A 359 -15.02 -16.05 9.14
C LEU A 359 -15.99 -15.65 10.26
N ALA A 360 -15.58 -15.72 11.52
CA ALA A 360 -16.46 -15.45 12.66
C ALA A 360 -17.14 -14.06 12.58
N PRO A 361 -16.41 -12.92 12.47
CA PRO A 361 -17.06 -11.63 12.29
C PRO A 361 -17.68 -11.49 10.88
N MET A 362 -17.13 -12.12 9.83
CA MET A 362 -17.77 -12.13 8.51
C MET A 362 -19.15 -12.81 8.51
N TRP A 363 -19.43 -13.68 9.49
CA TRP A 363 -20.73 -14.33 9.61
C TRP A 363 -21.79 -13.41 10.20
N SER A 364 -21.45 -12.46 11.07
CA SER A 364 -22.41 -11.47 11.58
C SER A 364 -22.88 -10.53 10.47
N TRP A 365 -22.01 -10.21 9.50
CA TRP A 365 -22.32 -9.37 8.32
C TRP A 365 -23.51 -9.90 7.51
N LYS A 366 -23.73 -11.22 7.48
CA LYS A 366 -24.83 -11.86 6.76
C LYS A 366 -26.20 -11.56 7.39
N HIS A 367 -26.23 -11.40 8.71
CA HIS A 367 -27.47 -11.27 9.49
C HIS A 367 -27.73 -9.83 9.94
N ASP A 368 -26.71 -8.97 9.92
CA ASP A 368 -26.85 -7.54 10.18
C ASP A 368 -26.31 -6.67 9.04
N LEU A 369 -27.23 -6.23 8.18
CA LEU A 369 -26.92 -5.38 7.03
C LEU A 369 -26.47 -3.97 7.44
N LEU A 370 -26.98 -3.42 8.55
CA LEU A 370 -26.66 -2.05 8.95
C LEU A 370 -25.25 -1.97 9.51
N HIS A 371 -24.88 -2.91 10.39
CA HIS A 371 -23.52 -3.02 10.88
C HIS A 371 -22.53 -3.50 9.80
N PHE A 372 -22.96 -4.27 8.79
CA PHE A 372 -22.12 -4.51 7.60
C PHE A 372 -21.86 -3.24 6.79
N LEU A 373 -22.86 -2.35 6.65
CA LEU A 373 -22.72 -1.09 5.91
C LEU A 373 -21.87 -0.05 6.64
N PHE A 374 -22.11 0.15 7.94
CA PHE A 374 -21.57 1.26 8.74
C PHE A 374 -20.55 0.85 9.83
N GLY A 375 -20.39 -0.46 10.07
CA GLY A 375 -19.49 -1.04 11.07
C GLY A 375 -20.16 -1.29 12.42
N TRP A 376 -19.62 -2.25 13.17
CA TRP A 376 -19.88 -2.46 14.61
C TRP A 376 -19.29 -1.33 15.48
N GLY A 377 -18.49 -0.43 14.90
CA GLY A 377 -17.75 0.62 15.58
C GLY A 377 -16.31 0.20 15.88
N SER A 378 -15.40 1.17 15.84
CA SER A 378 -14.01 1.01 16.30
C SER A 378 -13.98 0.33 17.68
N GLY A 379 -13.16 -0.72 17.81
CA GLY A 379 -12.99 -1.49 19.03
C GLY A 379 -14.00 -2.63 19.28
N ASN A 380 -15.04 -2.80 18.45
CA ASN A 380 -16.12 -3.77 18.69
C ASN A 380 -15.99 -5.08 17.89
N ILE A 381 -14.77 -5.42 17.42
CA ILE A 381 -14.48 -6.69 16.72
C ILE A 381 -14.88 -7.91 17.58
N SER A 382 -14.66 -7.84 18.90
CA SER A 382 -15.04 -8.91 19.83
C SER A 382 -16.53 -9.24 19.82
N ASP A 383 -17.38 -8.23 19.67
CA ASP A 383 -18.83 -8.41 19.72
C ASP A 383 -19.35 -8.97 18.40
N ALA A 384 -18.86 -8.45 17.26
CA ALA A 384 -19.11 -9.06 15.95
C ALA A 384 -18.67 -10.53 15.86
N VAL A 385 -17.53 -10.88 16.48
CA VAL A 385 -17.06 -12.27 16.59
C VAL A 385 -18.02 -13.08 17.45
N ARG A 386 -18.48 -12.57 18.59
CA ARG A 386 -19.44 -13.25 19.48
C ARG A 386 -20.76 -13.53 18.76
N ASP A 387 -21.30 -12.53 18.05
CA ASP A 387 -22.55 -12.63 17.30
C ASP A 387 -22.45 -13.67 16.16
N GLY A 388 -21.33 -13.65 15.43
CA GLY A 388 -21.11 -14.55 14.30
C GLY A 388 -20.62 -15.95 14.68
N TYR A 389 -20.05 -16.14 15.88
CA TYR A 389 -19.35 -17.37 16.28
C TYR A 389 -20.18 -18.63 16.05
N ALA A 390 -21.42 -18.69 16.54
CA ALA A 390 -22.23 -19.90 16.51
C ALA A 390 -22.52 -20.37 15.08
N GLY A 391 -22.86 -19.45 14.18
CA GLY A 391 -23.14 -19.77 12.78
C GLY A 391 -21.88 -20.04 11.96
N ALA A 392 -20.81 -19.28 12.20
CA ALA A 392 -19.49 -19.55 11.62
C ALA A 392 -18.98 -20.93 12.04
N ARG A 393 -19.21 -21.32 13.29
CA ARG A 393 -18.86 -22.62 13.86
C ARG A 393 -19.63 -23.75 13.21
N GLN A 394 -20.96 -23.63 13.12
CA GLN A 394 -21.80 -24.62 12.44
C GLN A 394 -21.37 -24.81 10.98
N TRP A 395 -21.09 -23.72 10.25
CA TRP A 395 -20.59 -23.80 8.88
C TRP A 395 -19.21 -24.45 8.80
N PHE A 396 -18.28 -24.04 9.67
CA PHE A 396 -16.91 -24.55 9.70
C PHE A 396 -16.86 -26.06 9.98
N ASP A 397 -17.62 -26.54 10.97
CA ASP A 397 -17.73 -27.97 11.28
C ASP A 397 -18.38 -28.74 10.12
N ALA A 398 -19.44 -28.20 9.50
CA ALA A 398 -20.10 -28.81 8.35
C ALA A 398 -19.21 -28.91 7.08
N HIS A 399 -18.17 -28.09 6.97
CA HIS A 399 -17.17 -28.13 5.89
C HIS A 399 -15.88 -28.85 6.31
N GLY A 400 -15.94 -29.66 7.38
CA GLY A 400 -14.84 -30.52 7.82
C GLY A 400 -13.70 -29.80 8.55
N GLY A 401 -13.95 -28.61 9.10
CA GLY A 401 -12.93 -27.80 9.74
C GLY A 401 -12.29 -28.45 10.97
N ALA A 402 -10.97 -28.43 11.04
CA ALA A 402 -10.22 -28.93 12.18
C ALA A 402 -10.18 -27.86 13.29
N ALA A 403 -11.07 -28.04 14.27
CA ALA A 403 -11.13 -27.21 15.47
C ALA A 403 -9.90 -27.38 16.36
N ASN A 404 -9.52 -26.30 17.04
CA ASN A 404 -8.41 -26.26 17.98
C ASN A 404 -8.73 -25.31 19.16
N GLN A 405 -7.80 -25.18 20.11
CA GLN A 405 -7.98 -24.34 21.30
C GLN A 405 -8.19 -22.85 20.97
N GLU A 406 -7.56 -22.35 19.91
CA GLU A 406 -7.68 -20.95 19.46
C GLU A 406 -9.10 -20.69 18.91
N ILE A 407 -9.60 -21.55 18.02
CA ILE A 407 -10.99 -21.51 17.52
C ILE A 407 -11.99 -21.64 18.67
N ASN A 408 -11.82 -22.63 19.54
CA ASN A 408 -12.75 -22.89 20.64
C ASN A 408 -12.77 -21.73 21.66
N GLY A 409 -11.66 -21.00 21.83
CA GLY A 409 -11.59 -19.82 22.69
C GLY A 409 -12.43 -18.63 22.20
N LEU A 410 -12.70 -18.54 20.89
CA LEU A 410 -13.50 -17.46 20.30
C LEU A 410 -15.01 -17.54 20.62
N VAL A 411 -15.47 -18.56 21.34
CA VAL A 411 -16.82 -18.57 21.94
C VAL A 411 -16.98 -17.43 22.96
N ASN A 412 -15.89 -17.05 23.64
CA ASN A 412 -15.82 -15.94 24.59
C ASN A 412 -14.67 -15.02 24.16
N PRO A 413 -14.84 -14.24 23.09
CA PRO A 413 -13.76 -13.45 22.49
C PRO A 413 -13.34 -12.32 23.45
N PRO A 414 -12.03 -12.13 23.73
CA PRO A 414 -11.55 -11.01 24.53
C PRO A 414 -11.78 -9.67 23.81
N THR A 415 -11.84 -8.55 24.52
CA THR A 415 -12.06 -7.22 23.89
C THR A 415 -11.00 -6.85 22.84
N ASN A 416 -9.75 -7.28 23.03
CA ASN A 416 -8.67 -7.13 22.06
C ASN A 416 -8.66 -8.28 21.02
N THR A 417 -9.84 -8.74 20.57
CA THR A 417 -9.95 -9.77 19.53
C THR A 417 -9.47 -9.21 18.19
N PHE A 418 -8.91 -10.12 17.41
CA PHE A 418 -8.18 -9.86 16.19
C PHE A 418 -8.66 -10.87 15.13
N THR A 419 -8.68 -10.51 13.84
CA THR A 419 -9.24 -11.31 12.74
C THR A 419 -8.16 -11.91 11.84
N MET A 420 -6.87 -11.60 12.09
CA MET A 420 -5.73 -11.92 11.23
C MET A 420 -5.78 -11.33 9.80
N SER A 421 -6.73 -10.42 9.49
CA SER A 421 -6.92 -9.80 8.18
C SER A 421 -7.36 -8.35 8.29
N VAL A 422 -6.64 -7.41 7.67
CA VAL A 422 -7.03 -5.98 7.66
C VAL A 422 -8.42 -5.82 7.07
N TYR A 423 -8.79 -6.64 6.09
CA TYR A 423 -10.12 -6.56 5.48
C TYR A 423 -11.24 -6.93 6.45
N SER A 424 -11.09 -8.05 7.16
CA SER A 424 -12.12 -8.48 8.11
C SER A 424 -12.19 -7.53 9.30
N SER A 425 -11.05 -7.12 9.88
CA SER A 425 -11.01 -6.12 10.95
C SER A 425 -11.62 -4.78 10.51
N PHE A 426 -11.18 -4.21 9.37
CA PHE A 426 -11.62 -2.88 8.94
C PHE A 426 -13.10 -2.84 8.55
N ILE A 427 -13.59 -3.84 7.79
CA ILE A 427 -15.01 -3.88 7.39
C ILE A 427 -15.89 -4.12 8.63
N THR A 428 -15.43 -4.90 9.60
CA THR A 428 -16.16 -5.11 10.85
C THR A 428 -16.22 -3.84 11.71
N GLU A 429 -15.11 -3.13 11.89
CA GLU A 429 -15.09 -1.89 12.69
C GLU A 429 -15.82 -0.71 12.02
N PHE A 430 -15.64 -0.53 10.71
CA PHE A 430 -16.00 0.71 10.02
C PHE A 430 -16.99 0.54 8.85
N GLY A 431 -17.37 -0.70 8.52
CA GLY A 431 -18.33 -1.01 7.47
C GLY A 431 -17.75 -1.03 6.05
N ILE A 432 -18.45 -1.73 5.16
CA ILE A 432 -18.05 -1.85 3.75
C ILE A 432 -18.08 -0.50 3.02
N VAL A 433 -18.90 0.46 3.46
CA VAL A 433 -18.98 1.80 2.86
C VAL A 433 -17.68 2.58 3.09
N MET A 434 -17.12 2.55 4.30
CA MET A 434 -15.83 3.18 4.58
C MET A 434 -14.68 2.46 3.87
N PHE A 435 -14.75 1.13 3.76
CA PHE A 435 -13.75 0.36 3.01
C PHE A 435 -13.75 0.73 1.52
N ALA A 436 -14.93 0.80 0.89
CA ALA A 436 -15.07 1.21 -0.50
C ALA A 436 -14.61 2.66 -0.72
N LEU A 437 -14.94 3.58 0.21
CA LEU A 437 -14.47 4.96 0.17
C LEU A 437 -12.94 5.06 0.28
N PHE A 438 -12.31 4.26 1.14
CA PHE A 438 -10.84 4.20 1.24
C PHE A 438 -10.21 3.69 -0.07
N ALA A 439 -10.77 2.63 -0.65
CA ALA A 439 -10.29 2.08 -1.92
C ALA A 439 -10.41 3.12 -3.05
N VAL A 440 -11.54 3.83 -3.16
CA VAL A 440 -11.73 4.92 -4.12
C VAL A 440 -10.74 6.06 -3.88
N MET A 441 -10.52 6.48 -2.63
CA MET A 441 -9.53 7.51 -2.27
C MET A 441 -8.10 7.10 -2.68
N LEU A 442 -7.71 5.85 -2.46
CA LEU A 442 -6.42 5.31 -2.87
C LEU A 442 -6.26 5.30 -4.41
N LEU A 443 -7.29 4.86 -5.14
CA LEU A 443 -7.30 4.86 -6.60
C LEU A 443 -7.25 6.28 -7.20
N ILE A 444 -7.98 7.23 -6.61
CA ILE A 444 -7.92 8.65 -6.98
C ILE A 444 -6.49 9.17 -6.76
N HIS A 445 -5.88 8.92 -5.60
CA HIS A 445 -4.50 9.35 -5.28
C HIS A 445 -3.46 8.83 -6.29
N ILE A 446 -3.54 7.57 -6.67
CA ILE A 446 -2.65 6.97 -7.69
C ILE A 446 -2.90 7.61 -9.06
N THR A 447 -4.16 7.91 -9.39
CA THR A 447 -4.56 8.52 -10.66
C THR A 447 -4.12 9.98 -10.79
N THR A 448 -4.35 10.81 -9.76
CA THR A 448 -3.99 12.24 -9.75
C THR A 448 -2.47 12.44 -9.81
N HIS A 449 -1.69 11.58 -9.15
CA HIS A 449 -0.24 11.57 -9.26
C HIS A 449 0.31 10.85 -10.50
N ARG A 450 -0.55 10.36 -11.40
CA ARG A 450 -0.18 9.63 -12.64
C ARG A 450 0.76 8.44 -12.39
N ALA A 451 0.58 7.76 -11.26
CA ALA A 451 1.43 6.67 -10.81
C ALA A 451 1.04 5.31 -11.40
N TRP A 452 0.05 5.23 -12.30
CA TRP A 452 -0.36 3.99 -12.95
C TRP A 452 0.71 3.43 -13.88
N ASN A 453 1.36 2.35 -13.44
CA ASN A 453 2.22 1.51 -14.26
C ASN A 453 2.12 0.05 -13.78
N ARG A 454 2.72 -0.89 -14.52
CA ARG A 454 2.62 -2.31 -14.18
C ARG A 454 3.20 -2.66 -12.81
N THR A 455 4.29 -2.01 -12.39
CA THR A 455 4.87 -2.20 -11.05
C THR A 455 3.89 -1.73 -9.97
N THR A 456 3.18 -0.61 -10.18
CA THR A 456 2.13 -0.13 -9.26
C THR A 456 0.98 -1.12 -9.14
N VAL A 457 0.54 -1.70 -10.26
CA VAL A 457 -0.51 -2.74 -10.26
C VAL A 457 -0.05 -3.99 -9.53
N CYS A 458 1.18 -4.47 -9.81
CA CYS A 458 1.74 -5.63 -9.09
C CYS A 458 1.92 -5.35 -7.60
N TRP A 459 2.29 -4.13 -7.21
CA TRP A 459 2.41 -3.72 -5.82
C TRP A 459 1.05 -3.59 -5.14
N LEU A 460 0.03 -2.98 -5.77
CA LEU A 460 -1.35 -2.97 -5.27
C LEU A 460 -1.86 -4.39 -4.99
N VAL A 461 -1.69 -5.32 -5.94
CA VAL A 461 -2.08 -6.73 -5.79
C VAL A 461 -1.29 -7.42 -4.67
N LEU A 462 0.02 -7.17 -4.58
CA LEU A 462 0.86 -7.73 -3.51
C LEU A 462 0.45 -7.20 -2.13
N THR A 463 0.27 -5.89 -1.99
CA THR A 463 -0.19 -5.24 -0.77
C THR A 463 -1.56 -5.79 -0.37
N ALA A 464 -2.48 -5.96 -1.32
CA ALA A 464 -3.78 -6.56 -1.04
C ALA A 464 -3.68 -8.01 -0.56
N TYR A 465 -2.90 -8.85 -1.26
CA TYR A 465 -2.62 -10.24 -0.87
C TYR A 465 -2.04 -10.34 0.55
N LEU A 466 -1.12 -9.44 0.92
CA LEU A 466 -0.50 -9.41 2.24
C LEU A 466 -1.50 -9.03 3.34
N TYR A 467 -2.42 -8.09 3.08
CA TYR A 467 -3.45 -7.65 4.04
C TYR A 467 -4.64 -8.61 4.21
N ILE A 468 -4.82 -9.61 3.34
CA ILE A 468 -5.70 -10.77 3.62
C ILE A 468 -5.19 -11.54 4.86
N GLN A 469 -3.89 -11.41 5.16
CA GLN A 469 -3.13 -12.30 6.02
C GLN A 469 -2.39 -11.55 7.15
N PHE A 470 -2.80 -10.30 7.41
CA PHE A 470 -2.23 -9.42 8.41
C PHE A 470 -3.21 -8.28 8.68
N GLU A 471 -3.34 -7.84 9.94
CA GLU A 471 -4.45 -6.96 10.37
C GLU A 471 -4.08 -5.58 10.92
N SER A 472 -2.79 -5.28 11.14
CA SER A 472 -2.41 -3.98 11.70
C SER A 472 -2.45 -2.86 10.65
N TYR A 473 -3.24 -1.82 10.93
CA TYR A 473 -3.29 -0.59 10.13
C TYR A 473 -1.96 0.18 10.13
N ALA A 474 -1.16 0.08 11.21
CA ALA A 474 0.14 0.72 11.33
C ALA A 474 1.23 0.13 10.41
N PHE A 475 0.99 -1.02 9.77
CA PHE A 475 2.00 -1.69 8.95
C PHE A 475 2.31 -0.92 7.66
N TYR A 476 3.61 -0.84 7.38
CA TYR A 476 4.22 0.13 6.45
C TYR A 476 3.91 -0.08 4.96
N ALA A 477 3.43 -1.26 4.54
CA ALA A 477 3.24 -1.59 3.11
C ALA A 477 2.28 -0.62 2.38
N LEU A 478 1.14 -0.29 3.00
CA LEU A 478 0.16 0.66 2.45
C LEU A 478 0.71 2.09 2.42
N TRP A 479 1.33 2.52 3.51
CA TRP A 479 1.85 3.88 3.66
C TRP A 479 3.03 4.16 2.73
N LEU A 480 3.90 3.16 2.52
CA LEU A 480 4.99 3.20 1.55
C LEU A 480 4.46 3.29 0.10
N LEU A 481 3.36 2.60 -0.21
CA LEU A 481 2.69 2.69 -1.52
C LEU A 481 2.08 4.09 -1.75
N ILE A 482 1.35 4.63 -0.78
CA ILE A 482 0.76 5.99 -0.85
C ILE A 482 1.85 7.06 -1.03
N PHE A 483 2.95 6.95 -0.28
CA PHE A 483 4.11 7.82 -0.40
C PHE A 483 4.81 7.70 -1.76
N ALA A 484 5.02 6.48 -2.25
CA ALA A 484 5.70 6.21 -3.52
C ALA A 484 4.87 6.68 -4.73
N ALA A 485 3.54 6.50 -4.70
CA ALA A 485 2.64 7.03 -5.72
C ALA A 485 2.74 8.57 -5.83
N ALA A 486 2.88 9.27 -4.70
CA ALA A 486 3.07 10.72 -4.64
C ALA A 486 4.52 11.19 -4.90
N SER A 487 5.41 10.30 -5.37
CA SER A 487 6.82 10.57 -5.62
C SER A 487 7.14 10.42 -7.12
N SER A 488 7.71 11.47 -7.73
CA SER A 488 7.80 11.68 -9.19
C SER A 488 8.39 10.53 -10.02
N ARG A 489 9.19 9.66 -9.42
CA ARG A 489 9.78 8.49 -10.08
C ARG A 489 8.78 7.44 -10.53
N PHE A 490 7.58 7.33 -9.93
CA PHE A 490 6.60 6.34 -10.39
C PHE A 490 6.07 6.64 -11.80
N ALA A 491 6.03 7.93 -12.20
CA ALA A 491 5.72 8.34 -13.57
C ALA A 491 6.94 8.21 -14.52
N ALA A 492 8.15 8.57 -14.07
CA ALA A 492 9.31 8.71 -14.94
C ALA A 492 10.15 7.42 -15.14
N ALA A 493 10.25 6.55 -14.12
CA ALA A 493 11.21 5.44 -14.14
C ALA A 493 10.86 4.33 -15.14
N VAL A 494 9.58 4.14 -15.45
CA VAL A 494 9.11 3.09 -16.38
C VAL A 494 9.28 3.49 -17.85
N SER A 495 9.27 4.79 -18.16
CA SER A 495 9.48 5.26 -19.54
C SER A 495 10.86 4.92 -20.10
N ARG A 496 11.88 4.78 -19.23
CA ARG A 496 13.26 4.43 -19.64
C ARG A 496 13.48 2.93 -19.93
N ASN A 497 12.47 2.07 -19.72
CA ASN A 497 12.47 0.73 -20.28
C ASN A 497 12.14 0.70 -21.79
N GLN A 498 11.86 1.87 -22.39
CA GLN A 498 12.09 2.08 -23.82
C GLN A 498 13.57 2.46 -24.00
N LEU A 499 14.40 1.48 -24.36
CA LEU A 499 15.77 1.72 -24.79
C LEU A 499 15.77 2.72 -25.96
N PRO A 500 16.65 3.74 -25.98
CA PRO A 500 16.95 4.41 -27.23
C PRO A 500 17.61 3.39 -28.14
N VAL A 501 16.96 3.07 -29.26
CA VAL A 501 17.59 2.31 -30.34
C VAL A 501 18.76 3.15 -30.82
N ARG A 502 19.98 2.74 -30.45
CA ARG A 502 21.21 3.26 -31.05
C ARG A 502 21.21 2.86 -32.52
N HIS A 503 20.62 3.70 -33.37
CA HIS A 503 20.92 3.67 -34.79
C HIS A 503 22.41 3.94 -34.94
N ARG A 504 23.20 2.87 -35.14
CA ARG A 504 24.52 2.97 -35.73
C ARG A 504 24.33 3.51 -37.15
N HIS A 505 24.38 4.81 -37.33
CA HIS A 505 24.74 5.37 -38.63
C HIS A 505 26.21 5.06 -38.87
N SER A 506 26.47 3.98 -39.60
CA SER A 506 27.70 3.84 -40.36
C SER A 506 27.71 4.93 -41.43
N ARG A 507 28.53 5.97 -41.24
CA ARG A 507 29.07 6.74 -42.37
C ARG A 507 30.58 6.56 -42.37
N ALA A 508 31.08 6.18 -43.54
CA ALA A 508 32.46 5.80 -43.77
C ALA A 508 33.40 7.01 -43.80
N ARG A 509 34.69 6.72 -43.79
CA ARG A 509 35.70 7.49 -44.54
C ARG A 509 36.43 6.52 -45.45
N HIS A 510 36.15 6.64 -46.75
CA HIS A 510 37.21 6.84 -47.72
C HIS A 510 37.46 8.35 -47.79
#